data_AF-A0AA88UZ15-F1
#
_entry.id   AF-A0AA88UZ15-F1
#
_cell.length_a   1.000
_cell.length_b   1.000
_cell.length_c   1.000
_cell.angle_alpha   90.00
_cell.angle_beta   90.00
_cell.angle_gamma   90.00
#
_symmetry.space_group_name_H-M   'P 1'
#
loop_
_entity.id
_entity.type
_entity.pdbx_description
1 polymer ?
#
loop_
_entity_poly.entity_id
_entity_poly.type
_entity_poly.pdbx_seq_one_letter_code
_entity_poly.pdbx_strand_id
1 'polypeptide(L)'
;VTNNSILDAPLSDICISTSAAPTYLPAHYFKNQDREGNEREFDLIDGGVAANNPTLLANSEVTKQVFKENPDFFPIKPMDYGRFLVISIGTGTGKSRHNFNAKKASKWGLVGWLFNNGATPLLHAYGEASADIVDFHNSVVFEALHSEAKYLRIQDDTLSGVLSSLAVATPENLENLVKVGEGLLKKPVSRVNMDTGHYQTVENGGTNMVALQRFAKLLSDERKLRESKFIKNESG
;
A
#
# COMPACT_ATOMS: atom_id res chain seq x y z
N VAL A 1 0.17 -2.49 -21.79
CA VAL A 1 1.46 -3.11 -21.40
C VAL A 1 2.60 -2.16 -21.76
N THR A 2 3.54 -1.87 -20.85
CA THR A 2 4.69 -1.00 -21.13
C THR A 2 5.57 -1.65 -22.20
N ASN A 3 5.75 -0.98 -23.34
CA ASN A 3 6.57 -1.41 -24.49
C ASN A 3 8.08 -1.50 -24.20
N ASN A 4 8.48 -1.55 -22.92
CA ASN A 4 9.87 -1.53 -22.52
C ASN A 4 10.28 -2.88 -21.93
N SER A 5 10.68 -3.82 -22.80
CA SER A 5 11.10 -5.16 -22.40
C SER A 5 12.28 -5.17 -21.42
N ILE A 6 13.06 -4.08 -21.32
CA ILE A 6 14.13 -3.98 -20.33
C ILE A 6 13.61 -4.02 -18.87
N LEU A 7 12.33 -3.68 -18.65
CA LEU A 7 11.70 -3.71 -17.32
C LEU A 7 11.02 -5.05 -17.01
N ASP A 8 10.96 -5.96 -17.98
CA ASP A 8 10.43 -7.31 -17.81
C ASP A 8 11.49 -8.20 -17.15
N ALA A 9 11.78 -7.92 -15.89
CA ALA A 9 12.81 -8.57 -15.10
C ALA A 9 12.26 -9.82 -14.39
N PRO A 10 13.13 -10.77 -13.97
CA PRO A 10 12.70 -11.90 -13.17
C PRO A 10 11.95 -11.47 -11.91
N LEU A 11 10.83 -12.14 -11.63
CA LEU A 11 10.00 -11.80 -10.46
C LEU A 11 10.77 -11.89 -9.14
N SER A 12 11.74 -12.80 -9.04
CA SER A 12 12.63 -12.92 -7.89
C SER A 12 13.44 -11.64 -7.65
N ASP A 13 13.99 -11.04 -8.70
CA ASP A 13 14.79 -9.81 -8.57
C ASP A 13 13.91 -8.63 -8.14
N ILE A 14 12.69 -8.54 -8.68
CA ILE A 14 11.70 -7.53 -8.27
C ILE A 14 11.34 -7.69 -6.79
N CYS A 15 11.06 -8.92 -6.34
CA CYS A 15 10.68 -9.22 -4.96
C CYS A 15 11.81 -8.96 -3.95
N ILE A 16 13.05 -9.31 -4.29
CA ILE A 16 14.21 -9.02 -3.43
C ILE A 16 14.45 -7.50 -3.38
N SER A 17 14.43 -6.84 -4.53
CA SER A 17 14.62 -5.38 -4.63
C SER A 17 13.61 -4.61 -3.79
N THR A 18 12.31 -4.92 -3.95
CA THR A 18 11.25 -4.17 -3.27
C THR A 18 11.25 -4.35 -1.75
N SER A 19 11.93 -5.37 -1.22
CA SER A 19 12.00 -5.69 0.21
C SER A 19 13.37 -5.38 0.84
N ALA A 20 14.34 -4.88 0.06
CA ALA A 20 15.71 -4.63 0.48
C ALA A 20 15.83 -3.35 1.36
N ALA A 21 15.23 -3.39 2.55
CA ALA A 21 15.08 -2.21 3.42
C ALA A 21 16.45 -1.72 3.92
N PRO A 22 16.81 -0.42 3.71
CA PRO A 22 18.04 0.13 4.24
C PRO A 22 18.15 -0.12 5.74
N THR A 23 19.36 -0.42 6.22
CA THR A 23 19.69 -0.83 7.60
C THR A 23 19.25 -2.24 8.02
N TYR A 24 18.42 -2.94 7.23
CA TYR A 24 18.01 -4.32 7.49
C TYR A 24 18.62 -5.30 6.48
N LEU A 25 18.61 -4.96 5.20
CA LEU A 25 19.06 -5.80 4.10
C LEU A 25 20.00 -5.04 3.16
N PRO A 26 20.92 -5.74 2.46
CA PRO A 26 21.76 -5.12 1.44
C PRO A 26 20.92 -4.71 0.22
N ALA A 27 21.39 -3.69 -0.52
CA ALA A 27 20.84 -3.37 -1.83
C ALA A 27 20.94 -4.57 -2.78
N HIS A 28 19.99 -4.68 -3.71
CA HIS A 28 19.94 -5.76 -4.70
C HIS A 28 20.44 -5.27 -6.04
N TYR A 29 21.37 -6.02 -6.61
CA TYR A 29 21.93 -5.77 -7.93
C TYR A 29 21.55 -6.88 -8.90
N PHE A 30 21.08 -6.51 -10.09
CA PHE A 30 20.89 -7.46 -11.20
C PHE A 30 20.99 -6.75 -12.55
N LYS A 31 21.08 -7.56 -13.61
CA LYS A 31 21.07 -7.11 -15.01
C LYS A 31 19.83 -7.67 -15.69
N ASN A 32 19.22 -6.88 -16.56
CA ASN A 32 18.17 -7.36 -17.45
C ASN A 32 18.47 -6.95 -18.89
N GLN A 33 17.91 -7.69 -19.85
CA GLN A 33 18.14 -7.48 -21.26
C GLN A 33 16.81 -7.28 -22.00
N ASP A 34 16.76 -6.34 -22.94
CA ASP A 34 15.60 -6.16 -23.81
C ASP A 34 15.60 -7.15 -24.99
N ARG A 35 14.56 -7.09 -25.82
CA ARG A 35 14.43 -7.96 -27.01
C ARG A 35 15.48 -7.70 -28.10
N GLU A 36 16.12 -6.54 -28.08
CA GLU A 36 17.17 -6.15 -29.03
C GLU A 36 18.56 -6.57 -28.53
N GLY A 37 18.64 -7.08 -27.30
CA GLY A 37 19.87 -7.51 -26.68
C GLY A 37 20.58 -6.40 -25.90
N ASN A 38 19.96 -5.23 -25.71
CA ASN A 38 20.54 -4.18 -24.89
C ASN A 38 20.41 -4.54 -23.42
N GLU A 39 21.53 -4.47 -22.69
CA GLU A 39 21.58 -4.77 -21.27
C GLU A 39 21.45 -3.49 -20.42
N ARG A 40 20.80 -3.62 -19.28
CA ARG A 40 20.71 -2.57 -18.26
C ARG A 40 20.98 -3.15 -16.88
N GLU A 41 21.76 -2.41 -16.10
CA GLU A 41 22.02 -2.71 -14.70
C GLU A 41 20.99 -2.01 -13.79
N PHE A 42 20.64 -2.69 -12.69
CA PHE A 42 19.68 -2.22 -11.70
C PHE A 42 20.29 -2.35 -10.31
N ASP A 43 20.46 -1.21 -9.62
CA ASP A 43 20.89 -1.10 -8.22
C ASP A 43 19.71 -0.62 -7.37
N LEU A 44 18.99 -1.56 -6.76
CA LEU A 44 17.70 -1.27 -6.12
C LEU A 44 17.72 -1.48 -4.61
N ILE A 45 16.89 -0.70 -3.93
CA ILE A 45 16.58 -0.80 -2.50
C ILE A 45 15.05 -0.83 -2.32
N ASP A 46 14.60 -1.06 -1.09
CA ASP A 46 13.18 -1.17 -0.74
C ASP A 46 12.29 -0.06 -1.29
N GLY A 47 11.13 -0.49 -1.80
CA GLY A 47 10.14 0.40 -2.39
C GLY A 47 9.55 1.40 -1.40
N GLY A 48 9.56 1.12 -0.09
CA GLY A 48 9.10 1.99 0.98
C GLY A 48 9.87 3.31 1.09
N VAL A 49 11.09 3.38 0.53
CA VAL A 49 11.82 4.65 0.37
C VAL A 49 11.14 5.58 -0.63
N ALA A 50 10.46 5.03 -1.64
CA ALA A 50 9.74 5.78 -2.66
C ALA A 50 8.23 5.86 -2.40
N ALA A 51 7.62 4.75 -1.99
CA ALA A 51 6.17 4.59 -1.83
C ALA A 51 5.84 3.52 -0.79
N ASN A 52 5.86 3.89 0.49
CA ASN A 52 5.51 3.00 1.60
C ASN A 52 4.02 2.62 1.61
N ASN A 53 3.17 3.45 1.01
CA ASN A 53 1.79 3.10 0.66
C ASN A 53 1.61 3.25 -0.86
N PRO A 54 1.64 2.14 -1.63
CA PRO A 54 1.65 2.20 -3.08
C PRO A 54 0.28 2.54 -3.70
N THR A 55 -0.75 2.81 -2.91
CA THR A 55 -2.13 3.03 -3.39
C THR A 55 -2.22 4.15 -4.45
N LEU A 56 -1.50 5.26 -4.26
CA LEU A 56 -1.48 6.34 -5.27
C LEU A 56 -0.75 5.93 -6.55
N LEU A 57 0.33 5.16 -6.45
CA LEU A 57 1.02 4.64 -7.63
C LEU A 57 0.14 3.67 -8.41
N ALA A 58 -0.58 2.79 -7.72
CA ALA A 58 -1.54 1.87 -8.32
C ALA A 58 -2.65 2.64 -9.08
N ASN A 59 -3.27 3.64 -8.43
CA ASN A 59 -4.29 4.47 -9.07
C ASN A 59 -3.75 5.23 -10.28
N SER A 60 -2.51 5.73 -10.20
CA SER A 60 -1.85 6.44 -11.29
C SER A 60 -1.56 5.51 -12.48
N GLU A 61 -1.11 4.28 -12.24
CA GLU A 61 -0.83 3.33 -13.31
C GLU A 61 -2.12 2.87 -14.00
N VAL A 62 -3.21 2.62 -13.25
CA VAL A 62 -4.54 2.37 -13.85
C VAL A 62 -4.98 3.55 -14.71
N THR A 63 -4.87 4.78 -14.18
CA THR A 63 -5.24 6.00 -14.92
C THR A 63 -4.42 6.17 -16.19
N LYS A 64 -3.13 5.85 -16.15
CA LYS A 64 -2.23 5.87 -17.31
C LYS A 64 -2.61 4.83 -18.36
N GLN A 65 -3.06 3.64 -17.98
CA GLN A 65 -3.56 2.64 -18.93
C GLN A 65 -4.86 3.11 -19.60
N VAL A 66 -5.78 3.72 -18.83
CA VAL A 66 -7.01 4.33 -19.36
C VAL A 66 -6.67 5.45 -20.34
N PHE A 67 -5.75 6.35 -19.98
CA PHE A 67 -5.31 7.45 -20.84
C PHE A 67 -4.65 6.97 -22.13
N LYS A 68 -3.97 5.82 -22.09
CA LYS A 68 -3.38 5.15 -23.27
C LYS A 68 -4.40 4.36 -24.09
N GLU A 69 -5.69 4.47 -23.78
CA GLU A 69 -6.78 3.76 -24.46
C GLU A 69 -6.55 2.25 -24.53
N ASN A 70 -5.95 1.67 -23.47
CA ASN A 70 -5.73 0.23 -23.41
C ASN A 70 -7.08 -0.51 -23.42
N PRO A 71 -7.34 -1.41 -24.37
CA PRO A 71 -8.64 -2.09 -24.52
C PRO A 71 -9.03 -2.97 -23.32
N ASP A 72 -8.05 -3.40 -22.51
CA ASP A 72 -8.31 -4.18 -21.29
C ASP A 72 -8.93 -3.32 -20.18
N PHE A 73 -8.84 -1.99 -20.29
CA PHE A 73 -9.34 -1.03 -19.32
C PHE A 73 -10.62 -0.36 -19.82
N PHE A 74 -11.62 -0.28 -18.94
CA PHE A 74 -12.88 0.35 -19.30
C PHE A 74 -12.65 1.84 -19.60
N PRO A 75 -13.17 2.39 -20.71
CA PRO A 75 -12.96 3.78 -21.06
C PRO A 75 -13.72 4.66 -20.06
N ILE A 76 -12.97 5.28 -19.16
CA ILE A 76 -13.45 6.28 -18.21
C ILE A 76 -12.68 7.58 -18.46
N LYS A 77 -13.21 8.71 -17.98
CA LYS A 77 -12.44 9.95 -18.04
C LYS A 77 -11.17 9.79 -17.19
N PRO A 78 -9.99 10.20 -17.68
CA PRO A 78 -8.80 10.29 -16.83
C PRO A 78 -9.17 11.14 -15.60
N MET A 79 -8.96 10.60 -14.39
CA MET A 79 -9.39 11.15 -13.10
C MET A 79 -10.82 10.80 -12.60
N ASP A 80 -11.57 9.92 -13.26
CA ASP A 80 -12.83 9.39 -12.70
C ASP A 80 -12.57 8.26 -11.68
N TYR A 81 -11.95 8.62 -10.54
CA TYR A 81 -11.66 7.68 -9.44
C TYR A 81 -12.96 7.10 -8.85
N GLY A 82 -14.11 7.73 -9.09
CA GLY A 82 -15.42 7.20 -8.71
C GLY A 82 -15.74 5.86 -9.37
N ARG A 83 -15.03 5.46 -10.42
CA ARG A 83 -15.17 4.14 -11.05
C ARG A 83 -14.20 3.10 -10.48
N PHE A 84 -13.25 3.50 -9.64
CA PHE A 84 -12.31 2.59 -9.02
C PHE A 84 -12.92 1.95 -7.77
N LEU A 85 -12.54 0.70 -7.53
CA LEU A 85 -12.80 -0.01 -6.29
C LEU A 85 -11.44 -0.39 -5.70
N VAL A 86 -11.08 0.24 -4.59
CA VAL A 86 -9.72 0.19 -4.04
C VAL A 86 -9.76 -0.38 -2.63
N ILE A 87 -9.01 -1.46 -2.42
CA ILE A 87 -8.70 -2.00 -1.09
C ILE A 87 -7.22 -1.71 -0.83
N SER A 88 -6.94 -0.98 0.24
CA SER A 88 -5.59 -0.67 0.71
C SER A 88 -5.38 -1.35 2.06
N ILE A 89 -4.39 -2.23 2.14
CA ILE A 89 -4.10 -3.01 3.35
C ILE A 89 -2.76 -2.54 3.90
N GLY A 90 -2.76 -2.07 5.15
CA GLY A 90 -1.54 -1.73 5.87
C GLY A 90 -1.05 -2.89 6.72
N THR A 91 0.23 -2.85 7.07
CA THR A 91 0.89 -3.84 7.94
C THR A 91 0.80 -3.49 9.42
N GLY A 92 0.02 -2.47 9.75
CA GLY A 92 -0.03 -1.87 11.07
C GLY A 92 1.20 -1.02 11.39
N THR A 93 1.06 -0.19 12.39
CA THR A 93 2.05 0.80 12.82
C THR A 93 2.06 0.83 14.34
N GLY A 94 3.26 1.00 14.89
CA GLY A 94 3.42 1.25 16.31
C GLY A 94 3.43 2.74 16.56
N LYS A 95 2.28 3.41 16.50
CA LYS A 95 2.14 4.84 16.87
C LYS A 95 2.29 5.01 18.39
N SER A 96 3.43 4.62 18.93
CA SER A 96 3.82 4.94 20.29
C SER A 96 3.97 6.46 20.36
N ARG A 97 3.15 7.11 21.16
CA ARG A 97 3.19 8.57 21.35
C ARG A 97 4.50 9.08 22.00
N HIS A 98 5.49 8.21 22.30
CA HIS A 98 6.55 8.55 23.27
C HIS A 98 7.99 8.08 22.98
N ASN A 99 8.29 7.37 21.87
CA ASN A 99 9.66 6.88 21.65
C ASN A 99 10.67 8.02 21.45
N PHE A 100 10.27 9.08 20.76
CA PHE A 100 11.13 10.22 20.44
C PHE A 100 10.45 11.55 20.79
N ASN A 101 11.24 12.52 21.26
CA ASN A 101 10.79 13.89 21.48
C ASN A 101 11.90 14.87 21.10
N ALA A 102 11.54 16.13 20.87
CA ALA A 102 12.47 17.16 20.42
C ALA A 102 13.69 17.29 21.35
N LYS A 103 13.51 17.17 22.67
CA LYS A 103 14.60 17.25 23.67
C LYS A 103 15.60 16.09 23.57
N LYS A 104 15.14 14.88 23.21
CA LYS A 104 15.99 13.72 22.94
C LYS A 104 16.67 13.89 21.58
N ALA A 105 15.90 14.25 20.55
CA ALA A 105 16.37 14.38 19.17
C ALA A 105 17.36 15.54 18.96
N SER A 106 17.28 16.61 19.75
CA SER A 106 18.22 17.74 19.70
C SER A 106 19.65 17.36 20.05
N LYS A 107 19.85 16.17 20.64
CA LYS A 107 21.17 15.63 20.99
C LYS A 107 21.67 14.61 19.96
N TRP A 108 20.89 14.33 18.91
CA TRP A 108 21.27 13.35 17.90
C TRP A 108 22.19 13.98 16.86
N GLY A 109 23.33 13.32 16.61
CA GLY A 109 24.08 13.47 15.37
C GLY A 109 23.55 12.54 14.28
N LEU A 110 24.30 12.41 13.18
CA LEU A 110 23.94 11.55 12.03
C LEU A 110 23.56 10.12 12.45
N VAL A 111 24.37 9.50 13.33
CA VAL A 111 24.12 8.13 13.81
C VAL A 111 22.80 8.04 14.56
N GLY A 112 22.48 8.99 15.43
CA GLY A 112 21.23 8.96 16.21
C GLY A 112 19.98 9.15 15.34
N TRP A 113 20.08 9.88 14.22
CA TRP A 113 19.00 9.99 13.24
C TRP A 113 18.81 8.72 12.42
N LEU A 114 19.90 8.03 12.09
CA LEU A 114 19.87 6.77 11.32
C LEU A 114 19.50 5.57 12.19
N PHE A 115 20.03 5.50 13.41
CA PHE A 115 19.87 4.38 14.33
C PHE A 115 19.88 4.85 15.78
N ASN A 116 18.80 4.57 16.51
CA ASN A 116 18.70 4.89 17.92
C ASN A 116 17.91 3.82 18.67
N ASN A 117 18.56 3.19 19.66
CA ASN A 117 17.96 2.17 20.52
C ASN A 117 17.24 1.04 19.74
N GLY A 118 17.87 0.53 18.68
CA GLY A 118 17.29 -0.57 17.88
C GLY A 118 16.21 -0.14 16.88
N ALA A 119 15.93 1.16 16.77
CA ALA A 119 15.01 1.73 15.79
C ALA A 119 15.76 2.61 14.78
N THR A 120 15.10 2.93 13.67
CA THR A 120 15.61 3.75 12.56
C THR A 120 14.76 5.02 12.41
N PRO A 121 14.97 6.05 13.27
CA PRO A 121 14.02 7.14 13.43
C PRO A 121 13.64 7.85 12.14
N LEU A 122 14.62 8.14 11.28
CA LEU A 122 14.38 8.82 10.01
C LEU A 122 13.55 7.97 9.04
N LEU A 123 13.87 6.68 8.91
CA LEU A 123 13.16 5.77 8.01
C LEU A 123 11.72 5.56 8.49
N HIS A 124 11.52 5.38 9.79
CA HIS A 124 10.19 5.24 10.38
C HIS A 124 9.37 6.53 10.20
N ALA A 125 9.93 7.70 10.49
CA ALA A 125 9.22 8.98 10.33
C ALA A 125 8.80 9.22 8.87
N TYR A 126 9.70 8.95 7.91
CA TYR A 126 9.39 9.12 6.49
C TYR A 126 8.38 8.07 5.99
N GLY A 127 8.54 6.80 6.37
CA GLY A 127 7.64 5.72 5.98
C GLY A 127 6.21 5.93 6.48
N GLU A 128 6.05 6.30 7.75
CA GLU A 128 4.73 6.61 8.35
C GLU A 128 4.10 7.83 7.68
N ALA A 129 4.87 8.92 7.53
CA ALA A 129 4.38 10.12 6.88
C ALA A 129 3.95 9.86 5.42
N SER A 130 4.73 9.09 4.67
CA SER A 130 4.40 8.66 3.31
C SER A 130 3.08 7.88 3.29
N ALA A 131 2.89 6.95 4.23
CA ALA A 131 1.67 6.14 4.30
C ALA A 131 0.43 6.96 4.68
N ASP A 132 0.55 7.85 5.66
CA ASP A 132 -0.53 8.72 6.15
C ASP A 132 -0.94 9.75 5.09
N ILE A 133 0.01 10.39 4.39
CA ILE A 133 -0.29 11.35 3.30
C ILE A 133 -1.05 10.67 2.15
N VAL A 134 -0.66 9.45 1.79
CA VAL A 134 -1.34 8.68 0.74
C VAL A 134 -2.78 8.35 1.12
N ASP A 135 -3.02 7.91 2.35
CA ASP A 135 -4.38 7.60 2.83
C ASP A 135 -5.25 8.85 2.92
N PHE A 136 -4.70 9.96 3.43
CA PHE A 136 -5.34 11.27 3.45
C PHE A 136 -5.76 11.71 2.05
N HIS A 137 -4.84 11.67 1.08
CA HIS A 137 -5.12 12.07 -0.30
C HIS A 137 -6.23 11.22 -0.91
N ASN A 138 -6.18 9.88 -0.78
CA ASN A 138 -7.22 9.02 -1.32
C ASN A 138 -8.57 9.30 -0.65
N SER A 139 -8.61 9.48 0.66
CA SER A 139 -9.85 9.79 1.38
C SER A 139 -10.49 11.09 0.86
N VAL A 140 -9.71 12.15 0.68
CA VAL A 140 -10.18 13.43 0.11
C VAL A 140 -10.73 13.24 -1.32
N VAL A 141 -9.99 12.54 -2.19
CA VAL A 141 -10.39 12.35 -3.59
C VAL A 141 -11.67 11.52 -3.71
N PHE A 142 -11.76 10.40 -2.99
CA PHE A 142 -12.94 9.54 -3.04
C PHE A 142 -14.18 10.20 -2.44
N GLU A 143 -14.01 11.02 -1.39
CA GLU A 143 -15.11 11.80 -0.81
C GLU A 143 -15.58 12.93 -1.73
N ALA A 144 -14.66 13.67 -2.35
CA ALA A 144 -14.98 14.72 -3.33
C ALA A 144 -15.75 14.17 -4.54
N LEU A 145 -15.63 12.87 -4.84
CA LEU A 145 -16.34 12.17 -5.91
C LEU A 145 -17.54 11.35 -5.42
N HIS A 146 -18.01 11.57 -4.18
CA HIS A 146 -19.13 10.86 -3.55
C HIS A 146 -19.02 9.33 -3.72
N SER A 147 -17.79 8.83 -3.57
CA SER A 147 -17.40 7.44 -3.82
C SER A 147 -16.60 6.89 -2.66
N GLU A 148 -16.74 7.47 -1.47
CA GLU A 148 -15.99 7.11 -0.27
C GLU A 148 -16.19 5.65 0.15
N ALA A 149 -17.34 5.03 -0.19
CA ALA A 149 -17.59 3.61 0.03
C ALA A 149 -16.76 2.67 -0.86
N LYS A 150 -16.11 3.19 -1.91
CA LYS A 150 -15.29 2.42 -2.86
C LYS A 150 -13.80 2.42 -2.50
N TYR A 151 -13.39 3.20 -1.51
CA TYR A 151 -12.06 3.14 -0.90
C TYR A 151 -12.14 2.52 0.49
N LEU A 152 -11.50 1.37 0.67
CA LEU A 152 -11.40 0.68 1.95
C LEU A 152 -9.94 0.61 2.36
N ARG A 153 -9.58 1.32 3.43
CA ARG A 153 -8.30 1.18 4.12
C ARG A 153 -8.47 0.30 5.35
N ILE A 154 -7.65 -0.74 5.47
CA ILE A 154 -7.55 -1.56 6.68
C ILE A 154 -6.15 -1.37 7.26
N GLN A 155 -6.08 -0.84 8.49
CA GLN A 155 -4.83 -0.49 9.16
C GLN A 155 -4.97 -0.69 10.67
N ASP A 156 -3.87 -1.05 11.33
CA ASP A 156 -3.78 -1.10 12.80
C ASP A 156 -2.75 -0.08 13.32
N ASP A 157 -3.18 0.96 14.03
CA ASP A 157 -2.27 1.96 14.59
C ASP A 157 -1.87 1.67 16.06
N THR A 158 -2.17 0.47 16.55
CA THR A 158 -2.04 0.09 17.96
C THR A 158 -0.98 -0.97 18.22
N LEU A 159 -0.17 -1.33 17.22
CA LEU A 159 0.92 -2.27 17.41
C LEU A 159 1.92 -1.74 18.45
N SER A 160 2.52 -2.63 19.23
CA SER A 160 3.52 -2.23 20.22
C SER A 160 4.50 -3.34 20.52
N GLY A 161 5.67 -2.96 21.05
CA GLY A 161 6.73 -3.89 21.41
C GLY A 161 7.20 -4.72 20.21
N VAL A 162 7.26 -6.04 20.40
CA VAL A 162 7.73 -6.99 19.38
C VAL A 162 6.82 -7.03 18.15
N LEU A 163 5.51 -6.79 18.32
CA LEU A 163 4.55 -6.77 17.21
C LEU A 163 4.79 -5.62 16.22
N SER A 164 5.35 -4.51 16.68
CA SER A 164 5.70 -3.36 15.83
C SER A 164 7.09 -3.48 15.20
N SER A 165 7.82 -4.58 15.44
CA SER A 165 9.18 -4.76 14.91
C SER A 165 9.17 -5.34 13.50
N LEU A 166 9.97 -4.75 12.61
CA LEU A 166 10.14 -5.22 11.23
C LEU A 166 11.03 -6.47 11.11
N ALA A 167 11.81 -6.80 12.15
CA ALA A 167 12.88 -7.80 12.06
C ALA A 167 12.68 -9.03 12.96
N VAL A 168 11.56 -9.13 13.70
CA VAL A 168 11.35 -10.25 14.65
C VAL A 168 10.41 -11.29 14.06
N ALA A 169 10.99 -12.32 13.44
CA ALA A 169 10.28 -13.44 12.81
C ALA A 169 10.23 -14.70 13.69
N THR A 170 10.08 -14.57 15.01
CA THR A 170 9.90 -15.73 15.88
C THR A 170 8.52 -16.37 15.65
N PRO A 171 8.35 -17.70 15.76
CA PRO A 171 7.06 -18.36 15.58
C PRO A 171 5.95 -17.75 16.45
N GLU A 172 6.27 -17.41 17.71
CA GLU A 172 5.35 -16.76 18.63
C GLU A 172 4.91 -15.37 18.13
N ASN A 173 5.83 -14.54 17.64
CA ASN A 173 5.48 -13.22 17.13
C ASN A 173 4.61 -13.32 15.88
N LEU A 174 4.92 -14.26 14.97
CA LEU A 174 4.13 -14.50 13.76
C LEU A 174 2.71 -14.96 14.10
N GLU A 175 2.55 -15.86 15.07
CA GLU A 175 1.23 -16.28 15.55
C GLU A 175 0.45 -15.10 16.17
N ASN A 176 1.12 -14.25 16.93
CA ASN A 176 0.49 -13.07 17.51
C ASN A 176 0.09 -12.05 16.44
N LEU A 177 0.87 -11.88 15.36
CA LEU A 177 0.49 -11.05 14.20
C LEU A 177 -0.75 -11.62 13.48
N VAL A 178 -0.88 -12.94 13.36
CA VAL A 178 -2.11 -13.57 12.85
C VAL A 178 -3.31 -13.20 13.73
N LYS A 179 -3.18 -13.31 15.06
CA LYS A 179 -4.25 -12.91 16.00
C LYS A 179 -4.62 -11.44 15.87
N VAL A 180 -3.64 -10.56 15.63
CA VAL A 180 -3.91 -9.14 15.35
C VAL A 180 -4.72 -8.98 14.06
N GLY A 181 -4.35 -9.68 12.99
CA GLY A 181 -5.11 -9.68 11.73
C GLY A 181 -6.55 -10.19 11.88
N GLU A 182 -6.75 -11.28 12.61
CA GLU A 182 -8.09 -11.79 12.95
C GLU A 182 -8.90 -10.80 13.81
N GLY A 183 -8.23 -10.09 14.72
CA GLY A 183 -8.80 -9.01 15.50
C GLY A 183 -9.23 -7.82 14.65
N LEU A 184 -8.41 -7.43 13.65
CA LEU A 184 -8.71 -6.35 12.72
C LEU A 184 -10.01 -6.57 11.95
N LEU A 185 -10.32 -7.82 11.58
CA LEU A 185 -11.58 -8.16 10.91
C LEU A 185 -12.82 -7.78 11.73
N LYS A 186 -12.71 -7.81 13.06
CA LYS A 186 -13.80 -7.49 13.99
C LYS A 186 -13.88 -6.01 14.34
N LYS A 187 -12.81 -5.24 14.10
CA LYS A 187 -12.80 -3.78 14.34
C LYS A 187 -13.75 -3.07 13.36
N PRO A 188 -14.37 -1.95 13.79
CA PRO A 188 -15.19 -1.16 12.89
C PRO A 188 -14.33 -0.56 11.77
N VAL A 189 -14.95 -0.34 10.61
CA VAL A 189 -14.31 0.40 9.51
C VAL A 189 -13.95 1.80 10.01
N SER A 190 -12.74 2.23 9.70
CA SER A 190 -12.25 3.57 10.00
C SER A 190 -11.81 4.30 8.73
N ARG A 191 -11.81 5.63 8.80
CA ARG A 191 -11.27 6.52 7.78
C ARG A 191 -10.55 7.68 8.44
N VAL A 192 -9.50 8.19 7.80
CA VAL A 192 -8.86 9.42 8.24
C VAL A 192 -9.85 10.59 8.21
N ASN A 193 -9.93 11.31 9.32
CA ASN A 193 -10.68 12.55 9.42
C ASN A 193 -9.85 13.69 8.82
N MET A 194 -10.43 14.46 7.89
CA MET A 194 -9.71 15.44 7.09
C MET A 194 -9.22 16.67 7.88
N ASP A 195 -9.85 16.98 9.01
CA ASP A 195 -9.47 18.13 9.85
C ASP A 195 -8.36 17.76 10.83
N THR A 196 -8.40 16.54 11.36
CA THR A 196 -7.50 16.09 12.44
C THR A 196 -6.37 15.18 11.97
N GLY A 197 -6.48 14.59 10.78
CA GLY A 197 -5.54 13.59 10.27
C GLY A 197 -5.57 12.25 11.03
N HIS A 198 -6.52 12.05 11.94
CA HIS A 198 -6.65 10.83 12.73
C HIS A 198 -7.75 9.91 12.19
N TYR A 199 -7.55 8.60 12.31
CA TYR A 199 -8.58 7.64 11.97
C TYR A 199 -9.77 7.73 12.93
N GLN A 200 -10.97 7.79 12.36
CA GLN A 200 -12.24 7.76 13.08
C GLN A 200 -13.11 6.63 12.53
N THR A 201 -13.92 6.04 13.40
CA THR A 201 -14.91 5.03 12.99
C THR A 201 -15.93 5.66 12.04
N VAL A 202 -16.21 4.99 10.94
CA VAL A 202 -17.26 5.39 10.00
C VAL A 202 -18.61 4.99 10.59
N GLU A 203 -19.49 5.97 10.78
CA GLU A 203 -20.85 5.73 11.28
C GLU A 203 -21.60 4.79 10.32
N ASN A 204 -22.26 3.77 10.86
CA ASN A 204 -22.96 2.73 10.09
C ASN A 204 -22.07 1.96 9.09
N GLY A 205 -20.74 2.06 9.19
CA GLY A 205 -19.79 1.40 8.29
C GLY A 205 -19.65 -0.11 8.50
N GLY A 206 -20.12 -0.63 9.64
CA GLY A 206 -19.95 -2.03 10.04
C GLY A 206 -18.49 -2.37 10.40
N THR A 207 -18.17 -3.66 10.42
CA THR A 207 -16.81 -4.15 10.68
C THR A 207 -16.02 -4.30 9.38
N ASN A 208 -14.68 -4.37 9.49
CA ASN A 208 -13.81 -4.65 8.35
C ASN A 208 -14.19 -5.95 7.63
N MET A 209 -14.61 -6.98 8.36
CA MET A 209 -15.11 -8.23 7.78
C MET A 209 -16.35 -8.00 6.89
N VAL A 210 -17.32 -7.23 7.36
CA VAL A 210 -18.55 -6.93 6.59
C VAL A 210 -18.20 -6.09 5.35
N ALA A 211 -17.30 -5.11 5.49
CA ALA A 211 -16.81 -4.33 4.36
C ALA A 211 -16.10 -5.21 3.32
N LEU A 212 -15.22 -6.12 3.74
CA LEU A 212 -14.55 -7.06 2.85
C LEU A 212 -15.54 -7.99 2.13
N GLN A 213 -16.57 -8.49 2.83
CA GLN A 213 -17.64 -9.28 2.20
C GLN A 213 -18.39 -8.48 1.13
N ARG A 214 -18.68 -7.19 1.39
CA ARG A 214 -19.27 -6.28 0.39
C ARG A 214 -18.36 -6.14 -0.82
N PHE A 215 -17.07 -5.86 -0.61
CA PHE A 215 -16.11 -5.74 -1.71
C PHE A 215 -15.97 -7.05 -2.51
N ALA A 216 -15.91 -8.20 -1.84
CA ALA A 216 -15.87 -9.51 -2.49
C ALA A 216 -17.10 -9.74 -3.39
N LYS A 217 -18.29 -9.34 -2.93
CA LYS A 217 -19.51 -9.37 -3.74
C LYS A 217 -19.41 -8.47 -4.96
N LEU A 218 -18.98 -7.21 -4.79
CA LEU A 218 -18.82 -6.25 -5.89
C LEU A 218 -17.84 -6.77 -6.95
N LEU A 219 -16.71 -7.32 -6.54
CA LEU A 219 -15.72 -7.92 -7.43
C LEU A 219 -16.27 -9.15 -8.17
N SER A 220 -17.00 -10.03 -7.47
CA SER A 220 -17.62 -11.21 -8.08
C SER A 220 -18.69 -10.83 -9.12
N ASP A 221 -19.55 -9.86 -8.78
CA ASP A 221 -20.62 -9.39 -9.67
C ASP A 221 -20.04 -8.70 -10.92
N GLU A 222 -19.00 -7.87 -10.76
CA GLU A 222 -18.29 -7.22 -11.88
C GLU A 222 -17.60 -8.25 -12.79
N ARG A 223 -16.96 -9.28 -12.23
CA ARG A 223 -16.36 -10.36 -13.03
C ARG A 223 -17.40 -11.09 -13.87
N LYS A 224 -18.52 -11.52 -13.26
CA LYS A 224 -19.62 -12.19 -13.96
C LYS A 224 -20.20 -11.32 -15.08
N LEU A 225 -20.32 -10.02 -14.83
CA LEU A 225 -20.79 -9.07 -15.83
C LEU A 225 -19.86 -9.05 -17.05
N ARG A 226 -18.54 -8.99 -16.84
CA ARG A 226 -17.55 -9.00 -17.94
C ARG A 226 -17.56 -10.30 -18.73
N GLU A 227 -17.61 -11.43 -18.04
CA GLU A 227 -17.70 -12.75 -18.68
C GLU A 227 -18.99 -12.86 -19.53
N SER A 228 -20.13 -12.37 -19.03
CA SER A 228 -21.39 -12.40 -19.80
C SER A 228 -21.37 -11.51 -21.04
N LYS A 229 -20.68 -10.37 -21.01
CA LYS A 229 -20.52 -9.47 -22.15
C LYS A 229 -19.56 -10.04 -23.19
N PHE A 230 -18.50 -10.71 -22.74
CA PHE A 230 -17.57 -11.41 -23.61
C PHE A 230 -18.28 -12.50 -24.43
N ILE A 231 -19.05 -13.36 -23.76
CA ILE A 231 -19.81 -14.44 -24.42
C ILE A 231 -20.80 -13.88 -25.46
N LYS A 232 -21.52 -12.78 -25.13
CA LYS A 232 -22.44 -12.14 -26.08
C LYS A 232 -21.76 -11.59 -27.33
N ASN A 233 -20.52 -11.12 -27.22
CA ASN A 233 -19.77 -10.59 -28.35
C ASN A 233 -19.16 -11.67 -29.26
N GLU A 234 -18.99 -12.92 -28.77
CA GLU A 234 -18.57 -14.06 -29.59
C GLU A 234 -19.74 -14.79 -30.29
N SER A 235 -20.98 -14.52 -29.85
CA SER A 235 -22.19 -15.20 -30.31
C SER A 235 -22.95 -14.50 -31.44
N GLY A 236 -22.47 -13.33 -31.91
CA GLY A 236 -23.11 -12.50 -32.92
C GLY A 236 -22.14 -12.09 -34.02
#